data_AF-A0AA43D6W6-F1
#
_entry.id   AF-A0AA43D6W6-F1
#
_cell.length_a   1.000
_cell.length_b   1.000
_cell.length_c   1.000
_cell.angle_alpha   90.00
_cell.angle_beta   90.00
_cell.angle_gamma   90.00
#
_symmetry.space_group_name_H-M   'P 1'
#
loop_
_entity.id
_entity.type
_entity.pdbx_description
1 polymer ?
#
loop_
_entity_poly.entity_id
_entity_poly.type
_entity_poly.pdbx_seq_one_letter_code
_entity_poly.pdbx_strand_id
1 'polypeptide(L)'
;MIVHFPISLLLVAFLLEIISWKRKGDDFHAAIKLLVLLGALSAVVAVVLGLLLSNSEEYGSELFPVHQWTGIATMVLASLTTLSYFRDTFHAKRIFLAVTVITVTLAGHYGAMLTHGEDYLTSALPSNESDQNISQIDFQVAVRDGQLNENQIQELNLQVRTIFAHHCYKCHGRAKVKGELRLDSQESIMKGGEDGAVIVPGNPDNSELIRRISLPRSHKDAMPEKGKGLSKDEIALLKFWIMQGAPWPTGPEKSVYRVAALEPRMPILPNANGKRTRPVDRFVNEYFEKNKIEWGRPVDDRTYIRRVYLDIIGLLPPPDSITSFMDDPHADKREQLVGRLLNRNDAYAQHWLTFWNDALRNDYTGTGYITGGRSDITEWLYSALRNNMTYNLFVKELISPNKKSEGFIRGIKWRGTINASQRTEMQAAQNVAQVFLGLNIKCASCHDSFISDWKLDDAYAFANIFADTTLEINRCDKPTGRKAGIRILYQELGEIDSGAVTEERLKQLA
;
A
#
# COMPACT_ATOMS: atom_id res chain seq x y z
N MET A 1 1.14 17.24 8.68
CA MET A 1 0.35 18.27 7.97
C MET A 1 0.73 19.71 8.31
N ILE A 2 1.00 20.07 9.58
CA ILE A 2 1.26 21.48 10.00
C ILE A 2 2.42 22.15 9.22
N VAL A 3 3.46 21.40 8.85
CA VAL A 3 4.65 21.91 8.15
C VAL A 3 4.41 22.40 6.71
N HIS A 4 3.25 22.12 6.11
CA HIS A 4 2.92 22.52 4.72
C HIS A 4 2.02 23.77 4.63
N PHE A 5 1.53 24.27 5.77
CA PHE A 5 0.65 25.45 5.83
C PHE A 5 1.25 26.74 5.22
N PRO A 6 2.57 27.01 5.31
CA PRO A 6 3.16 28.21 4.71
C PRO A 6 2.91 28.29 3.19
N ILE A 7 2.96 27.16 2.50
CA ILE A 7 2.79 27.06 1.04
C ILE A 7 1.41 27.61 0.65
N SER A 8 0.36 27.05 1.23
CA SER A 8 -1.03 27.41 0.88
C SER A 8 -1.34 28.87 1.23
N LEU A 9 -0.92 29.34 2.41
CA LEU A 9 -1.23 30.71 2.86
C LEU A 9 -0.54 31.77 2.01
N LEU A 10 0.74 31.58 1.69
CA LEU A 10 1.53 32.53 0.90
C LEU A 10 1.13 32.51 -0.59
N LEU A 11 0.77 31.35 -1.14
CA LEU A 11 0.23 31.25 -2.50
C LEU A 11 -1.12 31.95 -2.63
N VAL A 12 -2.04 31.74 -1.68
CA VAL A 12 -3.35 32.41 -1.70
C VAL A 12 -3.18 33.92 -1.55
N ALA A 13 -2.30 34.38 -0.66
CA ALA A 13 -1.97 35.81 -0.53
C ALA A 13 -1.49 36.41 -1.86
N PHE A 14 -0.61 35.71 -2.57
CA PHE A 14 -0.09 36.14 -3.87
C PHE A 14 -1.16 36.17 -4.97
N LEU A 15 -2.05 35.17 -5.01
CA LEU A 15 -3.18 35.17 -5.94
C LEU A 15 -4.13 36.35 -5.69
N LEU A 16 -4.45 36.64 -4.42
CA LEU A 16 -5.26 37.80 -4.04
C LEU A 16 -4.58 39.12 -4.41
N GLU A 17 -3.25 39.23 -4.26
CA GLU A 17 -2.49 40.42 -4.68
C GLU A 17 -2.54 40.61 -6.21
N ILE A 18 -2.45 39.53 -7.00
CA ILE A 18 -2.63 39.61 -8.46
C ILE A 18 -4.05 40.06 -8.83
N ILE A 19 -5.07 39.55 -8.15
CA ILE A 19 -6.47 39.93 -8.40
C ILE A 19 -6.70 41.40 -8.04
N SER A 20 -6.23 41.84 -6.88
CA SER A 20 -6.27 43.24 -6.44
C SER A 20 -5.58 44.16 -7.44
N TRP A 21 -4.41 43.77 -7.94
CA TRP A 21 -3.68 44.54 -8.95
C TRP A 21 -4.45 44.65 -10.27
N LYS A 22 -5.03 43.55 -10.77
CA LYS A 22 -5.83 43.55 -12.01
C LYS A 22 -7.12 44.37 -11.89
N ARG A 23 -7.77 44.33 -10.72
CA ARG A 23 -9.02 45.06 -10.44
C ARG A 23 -8.80 46.52 -10.05
N LYS A 24 -7.55 46.94 -9.82
CA LYS A 24 -7.19 48.27 -9.31
C LYS A 24 -7.96 48.63 -8.01
N GLY A 25 -8.23 47.64 -7.16
CA GLY A 25 -8.98 47.80 -5.91
C GLY A 25 -8.20 47.25 -4.71
N ASP A 26 -8.46 47.79 -3.52
CA ASP A 26 -7.76 47.44 -2.27
C ASP A 26 -8.56 46.46 -1.37
N ASP A 27 -9.65 45.91 -1.91
CA ASP A 27 -10.65 45.11 -1.19
C ASP A 27 -10.07 43.91 -0.43
N PHE A 28 -8.91 43.41 -0.87
CA PHE A 28 -8.24 42.25 -0.28
C PHE A 28 -7.03 42.59 0.60
N HIS A 29 -6.66 43.86 0.76
CA HIS A 29 -5.40 44.24 1.44
C HIS A 29 -5.35 43.72 2.88
N ALA A 30 -6.44 43.86 3.64
CA ALA A 30 -6.53 43.32 5.00
C ALA A 30 -6.39 41.79 5.04
N ALA A 31 -7.00 41.08 4.08
CA ALA A 31 -6.89 39.62 3.97
C ALA A 31 -5.47 39.19 3.57
N ILE A 32 -4.83 39.89 2.63
CA ILE A 32 -3.46 39.62 2.21
C ILE A 32 -2.49 39.84 3.37
N LYS A 33 -2.62 40.95 4.13
CA LYS A 33 -1.81 41.21 5.34
C LYS A 33 -1.91 40.05 6.34
N LEU A 34 -3.13 39.58 6.60
CA LEU A 34 -3.37 38.49 7.54
C LEU A 34 -2.77 37.16 7.03
N LEU A 35 -2.96 36.83 5.75
CA LEU A 35 -2.45 35.59 5.16
C LEU A 35 -0.92 35.56 5.13
N VAL A 36 -0.27 36.68 4.81
CA VAL A 36 1.19 36.80 4.84
C VAL A 36 1.73 36.64 6.27
N LEU A 37 1.09 37.26 7.27
CA LEU A 37 1.46 37.11 8.67
C LEU A 37 1.33 35.66 9.15
N LEU A 38 0.20 35.01 8.90
CA LEU A 38 -0.03 33.61 9.27
C LEU A 38 0.91 32.67 8.50
N GLY A 39 1.21 32.98 7.23
CA GLY A 39 2.20 32.29 6.42
C GLY A 39 3.61 32.38 7.02
N ALA A 40 4.02 33.57 7.48
CA ALA A 40 5.31 33.75 8.15
C ALA A 40 5.39 33.02 9.50
N LEU A 41 4.35 33.12 10.34
CA LEU A 41 4.30 32.41 11.63
C LEU A 41 4.36 30.90 11.45
N SER A 42 3.61 30.37 10.48
CA SER A 42 3.65 28.94 10.16
C SER A 42 5.02 28.51 9.59
N ALA A 43 5.71 29.37 8.83
CA ALA A 43 7.05 29.07 8.32
C ALA A 43 8.09 28.96 9.44
N VAL A 44 7.99 29.83 10.46
CA VAL A 44 8.83 29.73 11.67
C VAL A 44 8.62 28.40 12.37
N VAL A 45 7.36 28.00 12.59
CA VAL A 45 7.03 26.72 13.23
C VAL A 45 7.55 25.54 12.39
N ALA A 46 7.40 25.59 11.07
CA ALA A 46 7.88 24.54 10.17
C ALA A 46 9.41 24.38 10.24
N VAL A 47 10.18 25.47 10.24
CA VAL A 47 11.65 25.44 10.37
C VAL A 47 12.08 24.89 11.73
N VAL A 48 11.44 25.32 12.83
CA VAL A 48 11.76 24.80 14.17
C VAL A 48 11.52 23.29 14.26
N LEU A 49 10.37 22.82 13.79
CA LEU A 49 10.08 21.38 13.76
C LEU A 49 11.06 20.62 12.85
N GLY A 50 11.39 21.18 11.69
CA GLY A 50 12.36 20.59 10.76
C GLY A 50 13.76 20.44 11.35
N LEU A 51 14.25 21.44 12.09
CA LEU A 51 15.54 21.38 12.80
C LEU A 51 15.53 20.41 13.99
N LEU A 52 14.37 20.18 14.62
CA LEU A 52 14.24 19.14 15.65
C LEU A 52 14.28 17.73 15.04
N LEU A 53 13.69 17.57 13.85
CA LEU A 53 13.65 16.31 13.10
C LEU A 53 14.96 15.99 12.38
N SER A 54 15.83 16.98 12.10
CA SER A 54 17.08 16.77 11.37
C SER A 54 18.12 15.89 12.07
N ASN A 55 17.92 15.59 13.36
CA ASN A 55 18.82 14.75 14.16
C ASN A 55 18.45 13.25 14.15
N SER A 56 17.43 12.83 13.39
CA SER A 56 17.14 11.41 13.18
C SER A 56 17.98 10.85 12.01
N GLU A 57 18.50 9.62 12.16
CA GLU A 57 19.40 8.94 11.20
C GLU A 57 18.78 8.64 9.81
N GLU A 58 17.57 9.11 9.53
CA GLU A 58 16.74 8.70 8.38
C GLU A 58 16.84 9.64 7.17
N TYR A 59 17.45 10.83 7.30
CA TYR A 59 17.52 11.86 6.25
C TYR A 59 18.95 12.10 5.74
N GLY A 60 19.56 11.07 5.14
CA GLY A 60 20.94 11.10 4.63
C GLY A 60 21.11 11.44 3.13
N SER A 61 20.11 12.02 2.45
CA SER A 61 20.18 12.30 1.01
C SER A 61 20.80 13.67 0.69
N GLU A 62 21.41 13.82 -0.50
CA GLU A 62 22.01 15.08 -0.97
C GLU A 62 21.01 16.26 -1.07
N LEU A 63 19.71 15.96 -1.11
CA LEU A 63 18.62 16.95 -1.17
C LEU A 63 18.26 17.56 0.19
N PHE A 64 18.66 16.92 1.30
CA PHE A 64 18.32 17.39 2.64
C PHE A 64 18.84 18.81 2.94
N PRO A 65 20.12 19.14 2.69
CA PRO A 65 20.63 20.51 2.89
C PRO A 65 19.90 21.55 2.03
N VAL A 66 19.54 21.19 0.80
CA VAL A 66 18.83 22.09 -0.13
C VAL A 66 17.44 22.42 0.40
N HIS A 67 16.69 21.41 0.87
CA HIS A 67 15.38 21.62 1.49
C HIS A 67 15.49 22.45 2.77
N GLN A 68 16.48 22.15 3.63
CA GLN A 68 16.70 22.88 4.87
C GLN A 68 16.94 24.38 4.63
N TRP A 69 17.86 24.72 3.72
CA TRP A 69 18.18 26.11 3.42
C TRP A 69 17.06 26.86 2.69
N THR A 70 16.33 26.19 1.78
CA THR A 70 15.16 26.80 1.13
C THR A 70 14.01 27.04 2.12
N GLY A 71 13.84 26.18 3.12
CA GLY A 71 12.91 26.39 4.24
C GLY A 71 13.27 27.60 5.10
N ILE A 72 14.55 27.74 5.48
CA ILE A 72 15.04 28.89 6.26
C ILE A 72 14.91 30.19 5.44
N ALA A 73 15.27 30.17 4.16
CA ALA A 73 15.11 31.31 3.27
C ALA A 73 13.64 31.74 3.14
N THR A 74 12.72 30.78 3.03
CA THR A 74 11.27 31.04 3.03
C THR A 74 10.82 31.73 4.31
N MET A 75 11.27 31.27 5.48
CA MET A 75 10.95 31.89 6.77
C MET A 75 11.39 33.36 6.80
N VAL A 76 12.65 33.64 6.45
CA VAL A 76 13.20 35.01 6.44
C VAL A 76 12.44 35.90 5.46
N LEU A 77 12.22 35.44 4.23
CA LEU A 77 11.52 36.19 3.20
C LEU A 77 10.04 36.44 3.55
N ALA A 78 9.36 35.47 4.17
CA ALA A 78 8.00 35.64 4.64
C ALA A 78 7.92 36.68 5.77
N SER A 79 8.89 36.70 6.69
CA SER A 79 8.99 37.73 7.73
C SER A 79 9.26 39.12 7.14
N LEU A 80 10.15 39.24 6.14
CA LEU A 80 10.42 40.50 5.45
C LEU A 80 9.21 40.99 4.64
N THR A 81 8.51 40.07 3.97
CA THR A 81 7.25 40.37 3.28
C THR A 81 6.22 40.92 4.26
N THR A 82 6.06 40.26 5.41
CA THR A 82 5.18 40.72 6.49
C THR A 82 5.52 42.16 6.89
N LEU A 83 6.79 42.43 7.21
CA LEU A 83 7.25 43.78 7.58
C LEU A 83 6.99 44.83 6.48
N SER A 84 7.17 44.47 5.21
CA SER A 84 6.92 45.36 4.08
C SER A 84 5.42 45.71 3.93
N TYR A 85 4.53 44.77 4.22
CA TYR A 85 3.08 45.00 4.29
C TYR A 85 2.66 45.83 5.52
N PHE A 86 3.36 45.72 6.65
CA PHE A 86 3.12 46.57 7.83
C PHE A 86 3.67 47.99 7.68
N ARG A 87 4.70 48.19 6.87
CA ARG A 87 5.26 49.53 6.53
C ARG A 87 4.62 50.18 5.30
N ASP A 88 3.62 49.53 4.69
CA ASP A 88 2.90 49.97 3.48
C ASP A 88 3.81 50.43 2.32
N THR A 89 4.92 49.73 2.12
CA THR A 89 5.87 50.00 1.02
C THR A 89 5.40 49.35 -0.28
N PHE A 90 4.65 50.09 -1.10
CA PHE A 90 3.83 49.53 -2.20
C PHE A 90 4.57 48.68 -3.25
N HIS A 91 5.76 49.11 -3.69
CA HIS A 91 6.52 48.36 -4.70
C HIS A 91 7.33 47.21 -4.10
N ALA A 92 7.87 47.40 -2.89
CA ALA A 92 8.65 46.38 -2.21
C ALA A 92 7.79 45.18 -1.79
N LYS A 93 6.56 45.42 -1.29
CA LYS A 93 5.69 44.35 -0.76
C LYS A 93 5.34 43.28 -1.80
N ARG A 94 5.14 43.69 -3.05
CA ARG A 94 4.82 42.79 -4.17
C ARG A 94 6.02 41.96 -4.60
N ILE A 95 7.19 42.59 -4.68
CA ILE A 95 8.44 41.91 -5.03
C ILE A 95 8.79 40.89 -3.95
N PHE A 96 8.73 41.29 -2.67
CA PHE A 96 8.97 40.39 -1.55
C PHE A 96 7.98 39.22 -1.54
N LEU A 97 6.68 39.45 -1.76
CA LEU A 97 5.70 38.37 -1.81
C LEU A 97 5.96 37.41 -2.98
N ALA A 98 6.29 37.92 -4.18
CA ALA A 98 6.59 37.08 -5.34
C ALA A 98 7.83 36.20 -5.12
N VAL A 99 8.92 36.78 -4.58
CA VAL A 99 10.14 36.05 -4.26
C VAL A 99 9.90 35.03 -3.14
N THR A 100 9.10 35.40 -2.13
CA THR A 100 8.69 34.47 -1.06
C THR A 100 7.93 33.27 -1.61
N VAL A 101 6.99 33.49 -2.54
CA VAL A 101 6.24 32.42 -3.18
C VAL A 101 7.13 31.48 -3.99
N ILE A 102 8.06 32.02 -4.77
CA ILE A 102 9.04 31.19 -5.51
C ILE A 102 9.82 30.32 -4.53
N THR A 103 10.30 30.91 -3.44
CA THR A 103 11.13 30.21 -2.46
C THR A 103 10.35 29.13 -1.70
N VAL A 104 9.10 29.40 -1.28
CA VAL A 104 8.26 28.39 -0.60
C VAL A 104 7.83 27.27 -1.54
N THR A 105 7.66 27.56 -2.84
CA THR A 105 7.40 26.52 -3.85
C THR A 105 8.62 25.62 -4.03
N LEU A 106 9.84 26.19 -4.08
CA LEU A 106 11.08 25.39 -4.12
C LEU A 106 11.25 24.56 -2.85
N ALA A 107 11.02 25.14 -1.66
CA ALA A 107 11.08 24.42 -0.40
C ALA A 107 10.06 23.26 -0.36
N GLY A 108 8.84 23.50 -0.82
CA GLY A 108 7.81 22.46 -0.95
C GLY A 108 8.16 21.36 -1.97
N HIS A 109 8.78 21.73 -3.09
CA HIS A 109 9.25 20.78 -4.10
C HIS A 109 10.32 19.83 -3.55
N TYR A 110 11.38 20.36 -2.94
CA TYR A 110 12.43 19.53 -2.34
C TYR A 110 11.93 18.75 -1.12
N GLY A 111 10.99 19.30 -0.36
CA GLY A 111 10.33 18.59 0.74
C GLY A 111 9.54 17.37 0.24
N ALA A 112 8.81 17.51 -0.87
CA ALA A 112 8.11 16.40 -1.49
C ALA A 112 9.07 15.35 -2.07
N MET A 113 10.20 15.76 -2.64
CA MET A 113 11.23 14.83 -3.14
C MET A 113 11.86 14.01 -2.01
N LEU A 114 12.07 14.60 -0.83
CA LEU A 114 12.56 13.89 0.35
C LEU A 114 11.58 12.81 0.86
N THR A 115 10.27 13.07 0.78
CA THR A 115 9.26 12.15 1.31
C THR A 115 8.76 11.14 0.28
N HIS A 116 8.81 11.47 -1.01
CA HIS A 116 8.19 10.69 -2.08
C HIS A 116 9.17 10.26 -3.19
N GLY A 117 10.44 10.66 -3.12
CA GLY A 117 11.46 10.38 -4.13
C GLY A 117 11.62 11.52 -5.15
N GLU A 118 12.79 11.57 -5.80
CA GLU A 118 13.23 12.70 -6.65
C GLU A 118 12.30 12.98 -7.84
N ASP A 119 11.56 11.96 -8.31
CA ASP A 119 10.66 12.08 -9.48
C ASP A 119 9.19 12.35 -9.13
N TYR A 120 8.84 12.63 -7.87
CA TYR A 120 7.42 12.64 -7.45
C TYR A 120 6.54 13.67 -8.17
N LEU A 121 7.04 14.89 -8.40
CA LEU A 121 6.27 15.95 -9.06
C LEU A 121 6.41 15.92 -10.58
N THR A 122 7.55 15.45 -11.07
CA THR A 122 7.85 15.39 -12.50
C THR A 122 7.24 14.13 -13.15
N SER A 123 7.09 13.03 -12.42
CA SER A 123 6.34 11.84 -12.87
C SER A 123 4.87 12.11 -13.20
N ALA A 124 4.29 13.21 -12.69
CA ALA A 124 2.95 13.67 -13.02
C ALA A 124 2.89 14.61 -14.24
N LEU A 125 4.03 15.11 -14.73
CA LEU A 125 4.10 16.00 -15.90
C LEU A 125 4.18 15.18 -17.20
N PRO A 126 3.54 15.63 -18.30
CA PRO A 126 3.55 14.88 -19.57
C PRO A 126 4.94 14.68 -20.19
N SER A 127 5.93 15.48 -19.77
CA SER A 127 7.27 15.60 -20.36
C SER A 127 8.39 14.95 -19.56
N ASN A 128 8.13 14.43 -18.35
CA ASN A 128 9.14 13.67 -17.63
C ASN A 128 8.83 12.18 -17.81
N GLU A 129 9.45 11.63 -18.85
CA GLU A 129 9.70 10.19 -18.97
C GLU A 129 10.69 9.78 -17.87
N SER A 130 10.26 9.81 -16.61
CA SER A 130 10.93 9.02 -15.57
C SER A 130 10.35 7.63 -15.69
N ASP A 131 11.12 6.75 -16.32
CA ASP A 131 10.98 5.30 -16.37
C ASP A 131 10.78 4.72 -14.95
N GLN A 132 9.56 4.85 -14.42
CA GLN A 132 9.09 3.89 -13.43
C GLN A 132 8.85 2.60 -14.18
N ASN A 133 9.90 1.78 -14.27
CA ASN A 133 9.94 0.39 -14.67
C ASN A 133 8.55 -0.27 -14.81
N ILE A 134 7.85 0.04 -15.90
CA ILE A 134 7.32 -0.98 -16.79
C ILE A 134 8.62 -1.65 -17.22
N SER A 135 9.02 -2.65 -16.43
CA SER A 135 10.14 -3.54 -16.75
C SER A 135 10.16 -3.68 -18.24
N GLN A 136 11.26 -3.23 -18.86
CA GLN A 136 11.55 -3.35 -20.29
C GLN A 136 10.56 -4.30 -20.92
N ILE A 137 9.62 -3.80 -21.72
CA ILE A 137 8.93 -4.66 -22.68
C ILE A 137 10.07 -5.11 -23.59
N ASP A 138 10.76 -6.15 -23.15
CA ASP A 138 11.90 -6.73 -23.83
C ASP A 138 11.24 -7.39 -25.04
N PHE A 139 11.15 -6.62 -26.12
CA PHE A 139 10.65 -7.04 -27.40
C PHE A 139 11.72 -7.94 -28.05
N GLN A 140 12.21 -8.91 -27.28
CA GLN A 140 13.02 -10.04 -27.69
C GLN A 140 12.17 -11.31 -27.60
N VAL A 141 10.94 -11.25 -28.10
CA VAL A 141 10.30 -12.47 -28.57
C VAL A 141 11.00 -12.83 -29.87
N ALA A 142 12.17 -13.48 -29.76
CA ALA A 142 12.81 -14.13 -30.89
C ALA A 142 11.88 -15.25 -31.36
N VAL A 143 10.99 -14.92 -32.30
CA VAL A 143 10.17 -15.90 -33.01
C VAL A 143 11.12 -16.72 -33.86
N ARG A 144 11.73 -17.75 -33.28
CA ARG A 144 12.75 -18.55 -33.96
C ARG A 144 12.17 -19.53 -34.99
N ASP A 145 10.87 -19.83 -34.95
CA ASP A 145 10.25 -20.82 -35.84
C ASP A 145 8.79 -20.49 -36.24
N GLY A 146 8.41 -19.21 -36.24
CA GLY A 146 7.10 -18.75 -36.72
C GLY A 146 5.90 -18.98 -35.78
N GLN A 147 6.05 -19.70 -34.66
CA GLN A 147 5.02 -19.86 -33.64
C GLN A 147 5.55 -19.58 -32.24
N LEU A 148 4.72 -18.91 -31.43
CA LEU A 148 5.00 -18.64 -30.01
C LEU A 148 4.82 -19.92 -29.19
N ASN A 149 5.76 -20.20 -28.29
CA ASN A 149 5.57 -21.24 -27.28
C ASN A 149 4.66 -20.75 -26.13
N GLU A 150 4.20 -21.67 -25.28
CA GLU A 150 3.24 -21.36 -24.21
C GLU A 150 3.73 -20.28 -23.24
N ASN A 151 5.02 -20.30 -22.87
CA ASN A 151 5.60 -19.29 -21.99
C ASN A 151 5.61 -17.90 -22.65
N GLN A 152 5.92 -17.84 -23.94
CA GLN A 152 5.87 -16.60 -24.72
C GLN A 152 4.43 -16.09 -24.88
N ILE A 153 3.47 -16.99 -25.10
CA ILE A 153 2.04 -16.65 -25.13
C ILE A 153 1.61 -16.08 -23.78
N GLN A 154 2.01 -16.71 -22.68
CA GLN A 154 1.64 -16.27 -21.34
C GLN A 154 2.19 -14.87 -21.02
N GLU A 155 3.45 -14.60 -21.40
CA GLU A 155 4.08 -13.28 -21.21
C GLU A 155 3.45 -12.21 -22.12
N LEU A 156 3.23 -12.52 -23.40
CA LEU A 156 2.57 -11.61 -24.33
C LEU A 156 1.15 -11.28 -23.89
N ASN A 157 0.38 -12.29 -23.48
CA ASN A 157 -0.98 -12.14 -22.97
C ASN A 157 -1.00 -11.26 -21.70
N LEU A 158 -0.03 -11.44 -20.80
CA LEU A 158 0.12 -10.62 -19.60
C LEU A 158 0.38 -9.15 -19.94
N GLN A 159 1.30 -8.87 -20.87
CA GLN A 159 1.61 -7.49 -21.28
C GLN A 159 0.39 -6.82 -21.95
N VAL A 160 -0.30 -7.53 -22.84
CA VAL A 160 -1.52 -7.03 -23.51
C VAL A 160 -2.64 -6.75 -22.50
N ARG A 161 -2.91 -7.67 -21.58
CA ARG A 161 -3.92 -7.48 -20.54
C ARG A 161 -3.53 -6.36 -19.56
N THR A 162 -2.24 -6.13 -19.34
CA THR A 162 -1.75 -4.96 -18.60
C THR A 162 -2.15 -3.66 -19.30
N ILE A 163 -1.95 -3.55 -20.62
CA ILE A 163 -2.40 -2.39 -21.39
C ILE A 163 -3.92 -2.20 -21.26
N PHE A 164 -4.71 -3.27 -21.43
CA PHE A 164 -6.16 -3.17 -21.29
C PHE A 164 -6.61 -2.81 -19.88
N ALA A 165 -5.92 -3.29 -18.84
CA ALA A 165 -6.23 -2.93 -17.45
C ALA A 165 -6.04 -1.45 -17.18
N HIS A 166 -4.96 -0.85 -17.68
CA HIS A 166 -4.64 0.56 -17.47
C HIS A 166 -5.53 1.50 -18.29
N HIS A 167 -5.82 1.13 -19.55
CA HIS A 167 -6.44 2.05 -20.50
C HIS A 167 -7.92 1.76 -20.81
N CYS A 168 -8.40 0.52 -20.58
CA CYS A 168 -9.66 0.06 -21.16
C CYS A 168 -10.68 -0.46 -20.12
N TYR A 169 -10.27 -1.22 -19.10
CA TYR A 169 -11.20 -1.92 -18.20
C TYR A 169 -12.14 -1.01 -17.41
N LYS A 170 -11.76 0.26 -17.21
CA LYS A 170 -12.62 1.28 -16.58
C LYS A 170 -13.95 1.49 -17.33
N CYS A 171 -13.94 1.31 -18.65
CA CYS A 171 -15.12 1.51 -19.51
C CYS A 171 -15.58 0.23 -20.22
N HIS A 172 -14.70 -0.75 -20.40
CA HIS A 172 -14.94 -2.00 -21.12
C HIS A 172 -14.55 -3.22 -20.27
N GLY A 173 -14.98 -3.25 -19.02
CA GLY A 173 -14.72 -4.34 -18.07
C GLY A 173 -15.98 -4.76 -17.31
N ARG A 174 -15.86 -5.65 -16.30
CA ARG A 174 -17.02 -6.14 -15.51
C ARG A 174 -17.82 -5.05 -14.79
N ALA A 175 -17.17 -3.94 -14.45
CA ALA A 175 -17.81 -2.86 -13.71
C ALA A 175 -18.67 -1.97 -14.64
N LYS A 176 -18.24 -1.80 -15.88
CA LYS A 176 -18.86 -0.93 -16.88
C LYS A 176 -18.63 -1.51 -18.27
N VAL A 177 -19.71 -1.69 -19.01
CA VAL A 177 -19.71 -2.32 -20.33
C VAL A 177 -20.23 -1.30 -21.35
N LYS A 178 -19.39 -0.33 -21.72
CA LYS A 178 -19.76 0.70 -22.70
C LYS A 178 -19.70 0.09 -24.11
N GLY A 179 -20.71 0.39 -24.94
CA GLY A 179 -20.85 -0.14 -26.30
C GLY A 179 -20.94 -1.67 -26.34
N GLU A 180 -21.52 -2.28 -25.29
CA GLU A 180 -21.64 -3.73 -25.10
C GLU A 180 -20.31 -4.51 -25.13
N LEU A 181 -19.16 -3.81 -25.11
CA LEU A 181 -17.84 -4.38 -25.26
C LEU A 181 -17.17 -4.65 -23.91
N ARG A 182 -16.64 -5.86 -23.76
CA ARG A 182 -15.78 -6.28 -22.64
C ARG A 182 -14.44 -6.79 -23.14
N LEU A 183 -13.35 -6.30 -22.54
CA LEU A 183 -11.97 -6.62 -22.92
C LEU A 183 -11.22 -7.43 -21.84
N ASP A 184 -11.90 -7.82 -20.75
CA ASP A 184 -11.31 -8.44 -19.57
C ASP A 184 -11.33 -9.98 -19.57
N SER A 185 -11.81 -10.62 -20.65
CA SER A 185 -11.69 -12.07 -20.85
C SER A 185 -11.63 -12.43 -22.33
N GLN A 186 -11.02 -13.58 -22.65
CA GLN A 186 -10.93 -14.12 -24.02
C GLN A 186 -12.31 -14.22 -24.69
N GLU A 187 -13.28 -14.85 -24.02
CA GLU A 187 -14.62 -15.01 -24.55
C GLU A 187 -15.27 -13.65 -24.88
N SER A 188 -15.13 -12.68 -23.98
CA SER A 188 -15.74 -11.36 -24.13
C SER A 188 -15.11 -10.54 -25.25
N ILE A 189 -13.77 -10.54 -25.36
CA ILE A 189 -13.08 -9.76 -26.38
C ILE A 189 -13.33 -10.31 -27.78
N MET A 190 -13.44 -11.64 -27.90
CA MET A 190 -13.74 -12.33 -29.16
C MET A 190 -15.21 -12.19 -29.57
N LYS A 191 -16.13 -12.05 -28.60
CA LYS A 191 -17.54 -11.75 -28.86
C LYS A 191 -17.73 -10.35 -29.49
N GLY A 192 -16.88 -9.39 -29.13
CA GLY A 192 -16.98 -8.02 -29.63
C GLY A 192 -17.97 -7.14 -28.85
N GLY A 193 -18.42 -6.06 -29.48
CA GLY A 193 -19.35 -5.07 -28.89
C GLY A 193 -20.54 -4.78 -29.81
N GLU A 194 -21.19 -3.63 -29.59
CA GLU A 194 -22.39 -3.20 -30.35
C GLU A 194 -22.13 -3.11 -31.87
N ASP A 195 -20.90 -2.73 -32.24
CA ASP A 195 -20.45 -2.60 -33.63
C ASP A 195 -19.90 -3.92 -34.22
N GLY A 196 -20.03 -5.03 -33.51
CA GLY A 196 -19.55 -6.35 -33.91
C GLY A 196 -18.12 -6.64 -33.44
N ALA A 197 -17.37 -7.40 -34.26
CA ALA A 197 -16.03 -7.88 -33.90
C ALA A 197 -15.04 -6.72 -33.74
N VAL A 198 -14.39 -6.66 -32.57
CA VAL A 198 -13.41 -5.60 -32.25
C VAL A 198 -11.98 -6.00 -32.62
N ILE A 199 -11.73 -7.30 -32.74
CA ILE A 199 -10.47 -7.88 -33.15
C ILE A 199 -10.73 -8.85 -34.30
N VAL A 200 -9.88 -8.79 -35.32
CA VAL A 200 -9.80 -9.75 -36.41
C VAL A 200 -8.46 -10.50 -36.26
N PRO A 201 -8.46 -11.73 -35.70
CA PRO A 201 -7.24 -12.51 -35.51
C PRO A 201 -6.42 -12.63 -36.80
N GLY A 202 -5.12 -12.38 -36.71
CA GLY A 202 -4.20 -12.38 -37.85
C GLY A 202 -4.20 -11.09 -38.69
N ASN A 203 -5.15 -10.17 -38.47
CA ASN A 203 -5.30 -8.97 -39.27
C ASN A 203 -5.47 -7.70 -38.40
N PRO A 204 -4.36 -7.12 -37.90
CA PRO A 204 -4.42 -5.93 -37.05
C PRO A 204 -4.98 -4.70 -37.78
N ASP A 205 -4.74 -4.56 -39.07
CA ASP A 205 -5.18 -3.38 -39.83
C ASP A 205 -6.70 -3.36 -40.07
N ASN A 206 -7.33 -4.53 -40.10
CA ASN A 206 -8.80 -4.67 -40.15
C ASN A 206 -9.45 -4.78 -38.76
N SER A 207 -8.68 -4.65 -37.67
CA SER A 207 -9.21 -4.73 -36.31
C SER A 207 -9.66 -3.35 -35.82
N GLU A 208 -10.94 -3.24 -35.47
CA GLU A 208 -11.54 -1.98 -35.01
C GLU A 208 -10.84 -1.42 -33.75
N LEU A 209 -10.33 -2.30 -32.88
CA LEU A 209 -9.50 -1.92 -31.73
C LEU A 209 -8.31 -1.06 -32.16
N ILE A 210 -7.53 -1.53 -33.14
CA ILE A 210 -6.33 -0.86 -33.64
C ILE A 210 -6.68 0.45 -34.31
N ARG A 211 -7.77 0.47 -35.10
CA ARG A 211 -8.27 1.70 -35.72
C ARG A 211 -8.54 2.76 -34.66
N ARG A 212 -9.39 2.47 -33.65
CA ARG A 212 -9.83 3.45 -32.65
C ARG A 212 -8.70 3.99 -31.77
N ILE A 213 -7.73 3.15 -31.39
CA ILE A 213 -6.58 3.60 -30.57
C ILE A 213 -5.55 4.39 -31.37
N SER A 214 -5.56 4.26 -32.70
CA SER A 214 -4.62 4.97 -33.59
C SER A 214 -5.20 6.29 -34.12
N LEU A 215 -6.47 6.60 -33.86
CA LEU A 215 -7.10 7.84 -34.33
C LEU A 215 -6.56 9.07 -33.58
N PRO A 216 -6.51 10.25 -34.24
CA PRO A 216 -6.20 11.50 -33.57
C PRO A 216 -7.11 11.75 -32.38
N ARG A 217 -6.58 12.30 -31.28
CA ARG A 217 -7.34 12.54 -30.04
C ARG A 217 -8.54 13.46 -30.20
N SER A 218 -8.58 14.27 -31.26
CA SER A 218 -9.72 15.12 -31.62
C SER A 218 -10.87 14.38 -32.29
N HIS A 219 -10.65 13.14 -32.74
CA HIS A 219 -11.66 12.35 -33.43
C HIS A 219 -12.66 11.76 -32.44
N LYS A 220 -13.95 11.81 -32.77
CA LYS A 220 -15.05 11.34 -31.89
C LYS A 220 -14.96 9.85 -31.52
N ASP A 221 -14.42 9.03 -32.41
CA ASP A 221 -14.27 7.58 -32.21
C ASP A 221 -12.90 7.20 -31.60
N ALA A 222 -12.04 8.18 -31.29
CA ALA A 222 -10.74 7.91 -30.73
C ALA A 222 -10.86 7.35 -29.31
N MET A 223 -10.16 6.25 -29.04
CA MET A 223 -10.12 5.62 -27.73
C MET A 223 -8.73 5.72 -27.11
N PRO A 224 -8.60 5.92 -25.79
CA PRO A 224 -9.67 6.15 -24.81
C PRO A 224 -10.35 7.52 -24.98
N GLU A 225 -11.66 7.67 -24.73
CA GLU A 225 -12.38 8.96 -24.88
C GLU A 225 -11.82 10.10 -24.00
N LYS A 226 -11.32 9.73 -22.82
CA LYS A 226 -10.72 10.65 -21.84
C LYS A 226 -9.45 10.02 -21.30
N GLY A 227 -8.43 10.84 -21.05
CA GLY A 227 -7.12 10.39 -20.57
C GLY A 227 -6.05 10.38 -21.66
N LYS A 228 -4.88 9.85 -21.31
CA LYS A 228 -3.76 9.69 -22.24
C LYS A 228 -4.07 8.58 -23.25
N GLY A 229 -3.66 8.77 -24.50
CA GLY A 229 -3.68 7.69 -25.48
C GLY A 229 -2.57 6.67 -25.20
N LEU A 230 -2.61 5.54 -25.89
CA LEU A 230 -1.54 4.55 -25.84
C LEU A 230 -0.29 5.10 -26.53
N SER A 231 0.87 4.71 -26.03
CA SER A 231 2.17 4.93 -26.65
C SER A 231 2.31 4.13 -27.95
N LYS A 232 3.30 4.49 -28.77
CA LYS A 232 3.58 3.75 -30.02
C LYS A 232 3.92 2.28 -29.76
N ASP A 233 4.64 2.01 -28.67
CA ASP A 233 5.08 0.66 -28.32
C ASP A 233 3.91 -0.20 -27.81
N GLU A 234 3.02 0.37 -27.01
CA GLU A 234 1.77 -0.30 -26.59
C GLU A 234 0.89 -0.65 -27.80
N ILE A 235 0.73 0.29 -28.75
CA ILE A 235 -0.02 0.03 -29.99
C ILE A 235 0.68 -1.06 -30.83
N ALA A 236 2.01 -1.01 -30.94
CA ALA A 236 2.78 -2.01 -31.69
C ALA A 236 2.63 -3.41 -31.06
N LEU A 237 2.64 -3.51 -29.73
CA LEU A 237 2.43 -4.77 -29.02
C LEU A 237 1.02 -5.33 -29.26
N LEU A 238 -0.01 -4.48 -29.21
CA LEU A 238 -1.38 -4.90 -29.53
C LEU A 238 -1.50 -5.37 -30.99
N LYS A 239 -0.88 -4.66 -31.94
CA LYS A 239 -0.83 -5.09 -33.35
C LYS A 239 -0.15 -6.45 -33.49
N PHE A 240 1.00 -6.64 -32.84
CA PHE A 240 1.74 -7.90 -32.86
C PHE A 240 0.89 -9.04 -32.29
N TRP A 241 0.28 -8.85 -31.13
CA TRP A 241 -0.58 -9.85 -30.51
C TRP A 241 -1.75 -10.24 -31.41
N ILE A 242 -2.44 -9.28 -32.04
CA ILE A 242 -3.50 -9.57 -33.01
C ILE A 242 -2.96 -10.31 -34.23
N MET A 243 -1.81 -9.90 -34.76
CA MET A 243 -1.15 -10.56 -35.89
C MET A 243 -0.81 -12.03 -35.59
N GLN A 244 -0.49 -12.37 -34.34
CA GLN A 244 -0.28 -13.75 -33.88
C GLN A 244 -1.59 -14.53 -33.65
N GLY A 245 -2.75 -13.97 -34.03
CA GLY A 245 -4.06 -14.58 -33.84
C GLY A 245 -4.71 -14.26 -32.51
N ALA A 246 -4.24 -13.22 -31.80
CA ALA A 246 -4.67 -12.85 -30.46
C ALA A 246 -4.62 -14.04 -29.46
N PRO A 247 -3.47 -14.74 -29.33
CA PRO A 247 -3.39 -15.98 -28.57
C PRO A 247 -3.60 -15.73 -27.07
N TRP A 248 -4.22 -16.73 -26.43
CA TRP A 248 -4.38 -16.83 -24.98
C TRP A 248 -3.73 -18.14 -24.50
N PRO A 249 -3.18 -18.16 -23.27
CA PRO A 249 -2.63 -19.39 -22.72
C PRO A 249 -3.72 -20.45 -22.57
N THR A 250 -3.34 -21.72 -22.74
CA THR A 250 -4.21 -22.89 -22.56
C THR A 250 -4.40 -23.24 -21.08
N GLY A 251 -3.50 -22.79 -20.22
CA GLY A 251 -3.56 -22.93 -18.76
C GLY A 251 -4.06 -21.68 -18.02
N PRO A 252 -3.92 -21.64 -16.68
CA PRO A 252 -4.29 -20.46 -15.90
C PRO A 252 -3.51 -19.22 -16.34
N GLU A 253 -4.24 -18.13 -16.56
CA GLU A 253 -3.69 -16.84 -16.95
C GLU A 253 -2.82 -16.27 -15.81
N LYS A 254 -1.61 -15.80 -16.11
CA LYS A 254 -0.85 -14.97 -15.15
C LYS A 254 -1.69 -13.74 -14.81
N SER A 255 -1.69 -13.34 -13.56
CA SER A 255 -2.36 -12.11 -13.17
C SER A 255 -1.64 -10.89 -13.68
N VAL A 256 -2.43 -9.90 -14.10
CA VAL A 256 -1.99 -8.54 -14.45
C VAL A 256 -1.42 -7.80 -13.24
N TYR A 257 -1.81 -8.20 -12.03
CA TYR A 257 -1.25 -7.66 -10.80
C TYR A 257 -0.10 -8.54 -10.34
N ARG A 258 0.93 -7.92 -9.75
CA ARG A 258 1.98 -8.67 -9.06
C ARG A 258 1.37 -9.40 -7.88
N VAL A 259 1.10 -10.69 -8.06
CA VAL A 259 0.80 -11.60 -6.97
C VAL A 259 2.13 -12.00 -6.35
N ALA A 260 2.44 -11.44 -5.19
CA ALA A 260 3.48 -12.05 -4.37
C ALA A 260 3.04 -13.49 -4.09
N ALA A 261 3.93 -14.46 -4.30
CA ALA A 261 3.68 -15.87 -3.98
C ALA A 261 3.63 -16.04 -2.44
N LEU A 262 2.56 -15.51 -1.84
CA LEU A 262 2.22 -15.53 -0.42
C LEU A 262 1.45 -16.79 -0.04
N GLU A 263 1.18 -17.66 -1.02
CA GLU A 263 0.68 -19.00 -0.76
C GLU A 263 1.53 -19.67 0.33
N PRO A 264 0.88 -20.16 1.40
CA PRO A 264 1.58 -20.85 2.47
C PRO A 264 2.32 -22.05 1.90
N ARG A 265 3.64 -22.02 2.04
CA ARG A 265 4.53 -23.10 1.62
C ARG A 265 5.48 -23.43 2.75
N MET A 266 5.88 -24.68 2.82
CA MET A 266 7.00 -25.10 3.67
C MET A 266 8.29 -24.82 2.89
N PRO A 267 9.05 -23.76 3.22
CA PRO A 267 10.25 -23.44 2.47
C PRO A 267 11.31 -24.53 2.73
N ILE A 268 11.98 -24.98 1.66
CA ILE A 268 13.12 -25.89 1.80
C ILE A 268 14.28 -25.06 2.33
N LEU A 269 14.81 -25.44 3.49
CA LEU A 269 15.92 -24.74 4.11
C LEU A 269 17.21 -24.98 3.30
N PRO A 270 17.94 -23.93 2.88
CA PRO A 270 19.21 -24.11 2.20
C PRO A 270 20.23 -24.85 3.05
N ASN A 271 21.19 -25.50 2.39
CA ASN A 271 22.29 -26.16 3.06
C ASN A 271 23.09 -25.17 3.92
N ALA A 272 23.58 -25.63 5.07
CA ALA A 272 24.43 -24.80 5.90
C ALA A 272 25.77 -24.56 5.19
N ASN A 273 26.22 -23.30 5.15
CA ASN A 273 27.53 -22.93 4.65
C ASN A 273 28.40 -22.39 5.79
N GLY A 274 29.41 -23.17 6.21
CA GLY A 274 30.40 -22.78 7.22
C GLY A 274 29.77 -22.27 8.52
N LYS A 275 29.97 -20.98 8.83
CA LYS A 275 29.50 -20.32 10.07
C LYS A 275 28.01 -19.96 10.06
N ARG A 276 27.30 -20.09 8.93
CA ARG A 276 25.89 -19.70 8.79
C ARG A 276 24.97 -20.90 9.01
N THR A 277 24.77 -21.22 10.28
CA THR A 277 23.99 -22.41 10.68
C THR A 277 22.55 -22.09 11.08
N ARG A 278 22.21 -20.82 11.38
CA ARG A 278 20.84 -20.42 11.75
C ARG A 278 19.91 -20.44 10.52
N PRO A 279 18.63 -20.84 10.64
CA PRO A 279 17.75 -20.98 9.48
C PRO A 279 17.60 -19.70 8.63
N VAL A 280 17.40 -18.55 9.27
CA VAL A 280 17.27 -17.26 8.58
C VAL A 280 18.55 -16.91 7.83
N ASP A 281 19.72 -17.10 8.47
CA ASP A 281 21.01 -16.82 7.84
C ASP A 281 21.22 -17.65 6.57
N ARG A 282 20.74 -18.89 6.53
CA ARG A 282 20.86 -19.76 5.34
C ARG A 282 20.06 -19.21 4.16
N PHE A 283 18.83 -18.75 4.39
CA PHE A 283 18.02 -18.10 3.35
C PHE A 283 18.64 -16.79 2.86
N VAL A 284 19.10 -15.95 3.79
CA VAL A 284 19.73 -14.67 3.44
C VAL A 284 21.05 -14.89 2.69
N ASN A 285 21.82 -15.90 3.07
CA ASN A 285 23.11 -16.20 2.46
C ASN A 285 22.98 -16.56 0.98
N GLU A 286 21.96 -17.32 0.58
CA GLU A 286 21.72 -17.64 -0.83
C GLU A 286 21.48 -16.38 -1.68
N TYR A 287 20.69 -15.43 -1.15
CA TYR A 287 20.50 -14.13 -1.79
C TYR A 287 21.81 -13.33 -1.85
N PHE A 288 22.61 -13.34 -0.78
CA PHE A 288 23.87 -12.59 -0.71
C PHE A 288 24.90 -13.15 -1.69
N GLU A 289 25.07 -14.47 -1.77
CA GLU A 289 25.97 -15.13 -2.72
C GLU A 289 25.55 -14.84 -4.17
N LYS A 290 24.26 -14.98 -4.49
CA LYS A 290 23.72 -14.69 -5.82
C LYS A 290 23.97 -13.25 -6.26
N ASN A 291 23.85 -12.30 -5.34
CA ASN A 291 23.99 -10.87 -5.61
C ASN A 291 25.38 -10.32 -5.26
N LYS A 292 26.34 -11.17 -4.90
CA LYS A 292 27.71 -10.79 -4.49
C LYS A 292 27.75 -9.74 -3.37
N ILE A 293 26.84 -9.87 -2.40
CA ILE A 293 26.76 -8.99 -1.23
C ILE A 293 27.55 -9.62 -0.08
N GLU A 294 28.46 -8.86 0.51
CA GLU A 294 29.19 -9.30 1.69
C GLU A 294 28.36 -9.15 2.97
N TRP A 295 28.56 -10.07 3.91
CA TRP A 295 27.94 -9.96 5.24
C TRP A 295 28.60 -8.85 6.06
N GLY A 296 27.77 -8.03 6.70
CA GLY A 296 28.23 -7.05 7.69
C GLY A 296 28.89 -7.72 8.91
N ARG A 297 29.73 -6.95 9.60
CA ARG A 297 30.31 -7.39 10.89
C ARG A 297 29.23 -7.38 11.97
N PRO A 298 29.22 -8.37 12.89
CA PRO A 298 28.37 -8.32 14.07
C PRO A 298 28.62 -7.02 14.87
N VAL A 299 27.56 -6.46 15.43
CA VAL A 299 27.65 -5.30 16.33
C VAL A 299 28.41 -5.67 17.61
N ASP A 300 29.00 -4.66 18.26
CA ASP A 300 29.66 -4.81 19.56
C ASP A 300 28.66 -5.17 20.68
N ASP A 301 29.19 -5.63 21.80
CA ASP A 301 28.37 -6.12 22.93
C ASP A 301 27.52 -5.03 23.59
N ARG A 302 28.01 -3.78 23.65
CA ARG A 302 27.24 -2.67 24.23
C ARG A 302 26.05 -2.31 23.35
N THR A 303 26.24 -2.31 22.03
CA THR A 303 25.15 -2.13 21.07
C THR A 303 24.17 -3.30 21.11
N TYR A 304 24.69 -4.54 21.19
CA TYR A 304 23.88 -5.75 21.25
C TYR A 304 22.95 -5.77 22.47
N ILE A 305 23.47 -5.59 23.68
CA ILE A 305 22.64 -5.65 24.90
C ILE A 305 21.54 -4.60 24.89
N ARG A 306 21.81 -3.38 24.42
CA ARG A 306 20.78 -2.33 24.30
C ARG A 306 19.64 -2.76 23.37
N ARG A 307 19.98 -3.27 22.17
CA ARG A 307 18.97 -3.69 21.17
C ARG A 307 18.14 -4.86 21.68
N VAL A 308 18.77 -5.90 22.20
CA VAL A 308 18.05 -7.10 22.67
C VAL A 308 17.11 -6.79 23.84
N TYR A 309 17.49 -5.91 24.76
CA TYR A 309 16.60 -5.48 25.85
C TYR A 309 15.37 -4.72 25.32
N LEU A 310 15.57 -3.81 24.37
CA LEU A 310 14.46 -3.08 23.74
C LEU A 310 13.56 -4.00 22.92
N ASP A 311 14.14 -4.93 22.16
CA ASP A 311 13.40 -5.83 21.26
C ASP A 311 12.60 -6.90 22.01
N ILE A 312 13.12 -7.45 23.11
CA ILE A 312 12.45 -8.55 23.82
C ILE A 312 11.45 -8.04 24.86
N ILE A 313 11.80 -6.98 25.59
CA ILE A 313 11.03 -6.51 26.75
C ILE A 313 10.78 -4.99 26.77
N GLY A 314 11.15 -4.24 25.72
CA GLY A 314 10.81 -2.83 25.58
C GLY A 314 11.47 -1.85 26.56
N LEU A 315 12.47 -2.29 27.33
CA LEU A 315 13.12 -1.48 28.35
C LEU A 315 14.62 -1.36 28.07
N LEU A 316 15.27 -0.34 28.64
CA LEU A 316 16.73 -0.25 28.60
C LEU A 316 17.37 -1.22 29.61
N PRO A 317 18.58 -1.75 29.32
CA PRO A 317 19.31 -2.55 30.29
C PRO A 317 19.72 -1.70 31.50
N PRO A 318 19.53 -2.21 32.74
CA PRO A 318 20.09 -1.58 33.93
C PRO A 318 21.63 -1.49 33.84
N PRO A 319 22.27 -0.46 34.43
CA PRO A 319 23.72 -0.30 34.40
C PRO A 319 24.50 -1.56 34.81
N ASP A 320 24.08 -2.23 35.89
CA ASP A 320 24.74 -3.44 36.39
C ASP A 320 24.65 -4.62 35.41
N SER A 321 23.54 -4.71 34.66
CA SER A 321 23.36 -5.73 33.62
C SER A 321 24.29 -5.46 32.43
N ILE A 322 24.55 -4.19 32.11
CA ILE A 322 25.51 -3.82 31.07
C ILE A 322 26.91 -4.25 31.50
N THR A 323 27.36 -3.85 32.69
CA THR A 323 28.69 -4.20 33.20
C THR A 323 28.87 -5.71 33.25
N SER A 324 27.91 -6.43 33.85
CA SER A 324 27.96 -7.90 33.95
C SER A 324 28.05 -8.59 32.58
N PHE A 325 27.33 -8.10 31.57
CA PHE A 325 27.37 -8.67 30.21
C PHE A 325 28.65 -8.34 29.44
N MET A 326 29.21 -7.15 29.67
CA MET A 326 30.49 -6.75 29.08
C MET A 326 31.64 -7.59 29.64
N ASP A 327 31.61 -7.89 30.94
CA ASP A 327 32.64 -8.64 31.64
C ASP A 327 32.46 -10.16 31.55
N ASP A 328 31.32 -10.64 31.05
CA ASP A 328 31.02 -12.07 30.86
C ASP A 328 31.96 -12.69 29.79
N PRO A 329 32.79 -13.68 30.17
CA PRO A 329 33.73 -14.32 29.24
C PRO A 329 33.13 -15.49 28.46
N HIS A 330 31.88 -15.89 28.73
CA HIS A 330 31.28 -17.05 28.09
C HIS A 330 31.04 -16.80 26.60
N ALA A 331 31.40 -17.78 25.77
CA ALA A 331 31.26 -17.68 24.31
C ALA A 331 29.79 -17.59 23.85
N ASP A 332 28.85 -18.07 24.67
CA ASP A 332 27.40 -18.11 24.43
C ASP A 332 26.64 -17.05 25.26
N LYS A 333 27.32 -16.04 25.82
CA LYS A 333 26.69 -15.02 26.67
C LYS A 333 25.51 -14.29 26.02
N ARG A 334 25.51 -14.17 24.69
CA ARG A 334 24.44 -13.56 23.89
C ARG A 334 23.17 -14.42 23.94
N GLU A 335 23.29 -15.72 23.69
CA GLU A 335 22.22 -16.69 23.82
C GLU A 335 21.67 -16.76 25.25
N GLN A 336 22.56 -16.78 26.25
CA GLN A 336 22.15 -16.77 27.65
C GLN A 336 21.39 -15.49 28.03
N LEU A 337 21.82 -14.33 27.54
CA LEU A 337 21.11 -13.07 27.76
C LEU A 337 19.70 -13.11 27.16
N VAL A 338 19.57 -13.58 25.92
CA VAL A 338 18.25 -13.75 25.27
C VAL A 338 17.36 -14.68 26.11
N GLY A 339 17.88 -15.82 26.56
CA GLY A 339 17.14 -16.75 27.41
C GLY A 339 16.70 -16.12 28.74
N ARG A 340 17.57 -15.34 29.40
CA ARG A 340 17.21 -14.61 30.64
C ARG A 340 16.09 -13.59 30.40
N LEU A 341 16.11 -12.87 29.27
CA LEU A 341 15.10 -11.87 28.94
C LEU A 341 13.76 -12.48 28.57
N LEU A 342 13.76 -13.55 27.77
CA LEU A 342 12.54 -14.29 27.41
C LEU A 342 11.85 -14.90 28.64
N ASN A 343 12.61 -15.25 29.69
CA ASN A 343 12.05 -15.72 30.96
C ASN A 343 11.50 -14.62 31.87
N ARG A 344 11.58 -13.33 31.47
CA ARG A 344 10.95 -12.22 32.21
C ARG A 344 9.50 -12.04 31.78
N ASN A 345 8.68 -13.06 32.06
CA ASN A 345 7.31 -13.21 31.56
C ASN A 345 6.44 -11.95 31.68
N ASP A 346 6.48 -11.25 32.82
CA ASP A 346 5.67 -10.02 33.01
C ASP A 346 6.15 -8.87 32.12
N ALA A 347 7.47 -8.63 32.04
CA ALA A 347 8.03 -7.58 31.21
C ALA A 347 7.85 -7.88 29.71
N TYR A 348 8.02 -9.15 29.32
CA TYR A 348 7.75 -9.62 27.97
C TYR A 348 6.27 -9.40 27.60
N ALA A 349 5.35 -9.86 28.45
CA ALA A 349 3.92 -9.71 28.22
C ALA A 349 3.52 -8.23 28.09
N GLN A 350 3.99 -7.36 28.98
CA GLN A 350 3.70 -5.92 28.93
C GLN A 350 4.21 -5.28 27.64
N HIS A 351 5.41 -5.63 27.19
CA HIS A 351 5.98 -5.09 25.95
C HIS A 351 5.17 -5.51 24.71
N TRP A 352 4.89 -6.81 24.58
CA TRP A 352 4.21 -7.35 23.40
C TRP A 352 2.70 -7.10 23.40
N LEU A 353 2.12 -6.77 24.56
CA LEU A 353 0.70 -6.43 24.68
C LEU A 353 0.30 -5.27 23.76
N THR A 354 1.12 -4.24 23.64
CA THR A 354 0.84 -3.08 22.77
C THR A 354 0.78 -3.49 21.30
N PHE A 355 1.78 -4.25 20.83
CA PHE A 355 1.83 -4.72 19.45
C PHE A 355 0.61 -5.57 19.10
N TRP A 356 0.29 -6.55 19.95
CA TRP A 356 -0.85 -7.44 19.71
C TRP A 356 -2.19 -6.75 19.88
N ASN A 357 -2.31 -5.78 20.79
CA ASN A 357 -3.52 -4.98 20.88
C ASN A 357 -3.81 -4.24 19.58
N ASP A 358 -2.79 -3.63 18.96
CA ASP A 358 -2.97 -2.95 17.67
C ASP A 358 -3.31 -3.95 16.55
N ALA A 359 -2.53 -5.03 16.43
CA ALA A 359 -2.75 -6.05 15.42
C ALA A 359 -4.16 -6.70 15.51
N LEU A 360 -4.60 -7.06 16.73
CA LEU A 360 -5.90 -7.65 17.00
C LEU A 360 -7.02 -6.61 17.10
N ARG A 361 -6.68 -5.32 16.98
CA ARG A 361 -7.56 -4.18 17.20
C ARG A 361 -8.27 -4.22 18.55
N ASN A 362 -7.63 -4.71 19.60
CA ASN A 362 -8.16 -4.80 20.96
C ASN A 362 -8.22 -3.40 21.64
N ASP A 363 -8.88 -2.45 21.00
CA ASP A 363 -9.19 -1.11 21.52
C ASP A 363 -10.72 -0.94 21.62
N TYR A 364 -11.13 -0.36 22.75
CA TYR A 364 -12.52 -0.13 23.17
C TYR A 364 -12.77 1.36 23.43
N THR A 365 -11.76 2.19 23.24
CA THR A 365 -11.87 3.64 23.32
C THR A 365 -12.10 4.20 21.91
N GLY A 366 -13.29 4.72 21.61
CA GLY A 366 -13.58 5.34 20.30
C GLY A 366 -15.02 5.19 19.80
N THR A 367 -15.29 5.75 18.61
CA THR A 367 -16.61 5.84 17.97
C THR A 367 -17.05 4.52 17.29
N GLY A 368 -16.73 3.36 17.88
CA GLY A 368 -17.16 2.08 17.36
C GLY A 368 -18.66 1.87 17.59
N TYR A 369 -19.39 1.36 16.58
CA TYR A 369 -20.78 0.94 16.77
C TYR A 369 -20.78 -0.45 17.38
N ILE A 370 -20.73 -0.51 18.71
CA ILE A 370 -20.73 -1.75 19.48
C ILE A 370 -22.12 -2.40 19.31
N THR A 371 -22.18 -3.62 18.77
CA THR A 371 -23.45 -4.35 18.57
C THR A 371 -23.90 -5.11 19.83
N GLY A 372 -23.37 -4.74 21.00
CA GLY A 372 -23.56 -5.41 22.29
C GLY A 372 -22.85 -6.76 22.45
N GLY A 373 -22.07 -7.21 21.45
CA GLY A 373 -21.51 -8.57 21.41
C GLY A 373 -19.98 -8.67 21.53
N ARG A 374 -19.25 -7.56 21.70
CA ARG A 374 -17.80 -7.59 21.84
C ARG A 374 -17.35 -7.17 23.24
N SER A 375 -16.47 -7.98 23.81
CA SER A 375 -15.74 -7.74 25.05
C SER A 375 -14.25 -7.59 24.75
N ASP A 376 -13.50 -6.84 25.54
CA ASP A 376 -12.04 -6.82 25.40
C ASP A 376 -11.42 -8.19 25.70
N ILE A 377 -10.30 -8.45 25.05
CA ILE A 377 -9.54 -9.68 25.24
C ILE A 377 -8.24 -9.39 26.00
N THR A 378 -8.14 -8.25 26.69
CA THR A 378 -6.88 -7.77 27.28
C THR A 378 -6.37 -8.74 28.34
N GLU A 379 -7.25 -9.21 29.22
CA GLU A 379 -6.91 -10.21 30.24
C GLU A 379 -6.44 -11.53 29.62
N TRP A 380 -7.13 -11.99 28.57
CA TRP A 380 -6.76 -13.19 27.84
C TRP A 380 -5.41 -13.03 27.15
N LEU A 381 -5.21 -11.92 26.44
CA LEU A 381 -4.00 -11.63 25.67
C LEU A 381 -2.78 -11.50 26.59
N TYR A 382 -2.91 -10.76 27.69
CA TYR A 382 -1.85 -10.67 28.69
C TYR A 382 -1.49 -12.04 29.25
N SER A 383 -2.50 -12.86 29.58
CA SER A 383 -2.29 -14.21 30.10
C SER A 383 -1.63 -15.13 29.07
N ALA A 384 -2.04 -15.06 27.80
CA ALA A 384 -1.47 -15.86 26.72
C ALA A 384 0.01 -15.53 26.49
N LEU A 385 0.36 -14.24 26.47
CA LEU A 385 1.74 -13.78 26.33
C LEU A 385 2.60 -14.15 27.55
N ARG A 386 2.10 -13.89 28.76
CA ARG A 386 2.80 -14.17 30.03
C ARG A 386 3.11 -15.65 30.21
N ASN A 387 2.19 -16.53 29.80
CA ASN A 387 2.35 -17.97 29.93
C ASN A 387 3.07 -18.60 28.73
N ASN A 388 3.57 -17.79 27.79
CA ASN A 388 4.22 -18.25 26.56
C ASN A 388 3.37 -19.28 25.80
N MET A 389 2.08 -18.97 25.61
CA MET A 389 1.15 -19.79 24.84
C MET A 389 1.72 -20.04 23.45
N THR A 390 1.70 -21.30 22.99
CA THR A 390 2.21 -21.63 21.66
C THR A 390 1.38 -20.93 20.59
N TYR A 391 2.04 -20.45 19.54
CA TYR A 391 1.38 -19.63 18.52
C TYR A 391 0.18 -20.32 17.86
N ASN A 392 0.24 -21.63 17.63
CA ASN A 392 -0.88 -22.39 17.09
C ASN A 392 -2.11 -22.38 18.04
N LEU A 393 -1.92 -22.47 19.36
CA LEU A 393 -3.01 -22.35 20.32
C LEU A 393 -3.52 -20.92 20.41
N PHE A 394 -2.62 -19.93 20.37
CA PHE A 394 -2.98 -18.51 20.34
C PHE A 394 -3.91 -18.18 19.16
N VAL A 395 -3.55 -18.60 17.95
CA VAL A 395 -4.36 -18.42 16.74
C VAL A 395 -5.67 -19.19 16.85
N LYS A 396 -5.61 -20.46 17.29
CA LYS A 396 -6.80 -21.31 17.43
C LYS A 396 -7.83 -20.70 18.38
N GLU A 397 -7.41 -20.21 19.53
CA GLU A 397 -8.29 -19.58 20.51
C GLU A 397 -8.82 -18.21 20.04
N LEU A 398 -8.24 -17.58 19.02
CA LEU A 398 -8.78 -16.36 18.43
C LEU A 398 -9.78 -16.66 17.30
N ILE A 399 -9.52 -17.68 16.47
CA ILE A 399 -10.38 -18.06 15.34
C ILE A 399 -11.59 -18.89 15.79
N SER A 400 -11.39 -19.84 16.71
CA SER A 400 -12.45 -20.64 17.34
C SER A 400 -12.49 -20.33 18.84
N PRO A 401 -13.05 -19.16 19.22
CA PRO A 401 -12.81 -18.61 20.53
C PRO A 401 -13.66 -19.22 21.65
N ASN A 402 -13.12 -19.07 22.86
CA ASN A 402 -13.87 -19.23 24.10
C ASN A 402 -14.34 -17.85 24.61
N LYS A 403 -15.08 -17.83 25.73
CA LYS A 403 -15.63 -16.59 26.30
C LYS A 403 -14.59 -15.49 26.59
N LYS A 404 -13.32 -15.84 26.84
CA LYS A 404 -12.25 -14.89 27.14
C LYS A 404 -11.58 -14.29 25.90
N SER A 405 -11.67 -14.97 24.76
CA SER A 405 -11.03 -14.57 23.49
C SER A 405 -12.03 -14.18 22.39
N GLU A 406 -13.34 -14.38 22.62
CA GLU A 406 -14.39 -14.16 21.63
C GLU A 406 -14.48 -12.73 21.11
N GLY A 407 -13.94 -11.78 21.87
CA GLY A 407 -13.87 -10.37 21.50
C GLY A 407 -13.09 -10.07 20.22
N PHE A 408 -12.24 -10.98 19.74
CA PHE A 408 -11.51 -10.77 18.49
C PHE A 408 -12.39 -10.89 17.24
N ILE A 409 -13.27 -11.91 17.18
CA ILE A 409 -14.14 -12.16 16.02
C ILE A 409 -15.61 -11.77 16.22
N ARG A 410 -16.07 -11.53 17.47
CA ARG A 410 -17.49 -11.18 17.74
C ARG A 410 -17.73 -9.67 17.78
N GLY A 411 -18.89 -9.27 17.25
CA GLY A 411 -19.66 -8.14 17.78
C GLY A 411 -19.17 -6.69 17.54
N ILE A 412 -18.35 -6.43 16.51
CA ILE A 412 -18.01 -5.05 16.11
C ILE A 412 -18.39 -4.75 14.67
N LYS A 413 -18.92 -3.53 14.51
CA LYS A 413 -18.90 -2.79 13.25
C LYS A 413 -17.95 -1.60 13.41
N TRP A 414 -16.70 -1.78 12.98
CA TRP A 414 -15.60 -0.80 13.12
C TRP A 414 -15.94 0.55 12.52
N ARG A 415 -16.77 0.53 11.47
CA ARG A 415 -17.18 1.69 10.69
C ARG A 415 -18.70 1.94 10.73
N GLY A 416 -19.43 1.20 11.55
CA GLY A 416 -20.90 1.17 11.53
C GLY A 416 -21.47 0.28 10.42
N THR A 417 -22.80 0.33 10.21
CA THR A 417 -23.43 -0.29 9.04
C THR A 417 -23.59 0.79 7.97
N ILE A 418 -22.52 1.12 7.27
CA ILE A 418 -22.63 2.03 6.11
C ILE A 418 -23.05 1.22 4.89
N ASN A 419 -22.50 0.00 4.74
CA ASN A 419 -22.78 -0.86 3.62
C ASN A 419 -22.57 -2.36 3.92
N ALA A 420 -22.87 -3.23 2.94
CA ALA A 420 -22.70 -4.68 3.06
C ALA A 420 -21.25 -5.15 3.30
N SER A 421 -20.26 -4.32 2.96
CA SER A 421 -18.83 -4.59 3.16
C SER A 421 -18.37 -4.38 4.61
N GLN A 422 -19.24 -3.80 5.45
CA GLN A 422 -19.02 -3.49 6.86
C GLN A 422 -19.95 -4.29 7.78
N ARG A 423 -20.40 -5.47 7.34
CA ARG A 423 -21.06 -6.45 8.20
C ARG A 423 -20.06 -7.13 9.12
N THR A 424 -20.54 -7.74 10.19
CA THR A 424 -19.72 -8.37 11.24
C THR A 424 -18.86 -9.50 10.69
N GLU A 425 -19.45 -10.36 9.85
CA GLU A 425 -18.83 -11.54 9.26
C GLU A 425 -17.73 -11.14 8.27
N MET A 426 -18.02 -10.12 7.46
CA MET A 426 -17.07 -9.55 6.50
C MET A 426 -15.87 -8.90 7.20
N GLN A 427 -16.10 -8.21 8.32
CA GLN A 427 -15.02 -7.61 9.11
C GLN A 427 -14.19 -8.68 9.84
N ALA A 428 -14.82 -9.74 10.34
CA ALA A 428 -14.11 -10.89 10.92
C ALA A 428 -13.18 -11.52 9.88
N ALA A 429 -13.69 -11.81 8.68
CA ALA A 429 -12.89 -12.29 7.56
C ALA A 429 -11.73 -11.35 7.20
N GLN A 430 -11.99 -10.04 7.07
CA GLN A 430 -10.94 -9.06 6.79
C GLN A 430 -9.85 -9.01 7.88
N ASN A 431 -10.23 -9.10 9.15
CA ASN A 431 -9.29 -9.08 10.26
C ASN A 431 -8.47 -10.38 10.32
N VAL A 432 -9.10 -11.55 10.23
CA VAL A 432 -8.41 -12.84 10.21
C VAL A 432 -7.44 -12.92 9.03
N ALA A 433 -7.89 -12.53 7.84
CA ALA A 433 -7.04 -12.51 6.64
C ALA A 433 -5.85 -11.56 6.81
N GLN A 434 -6.06 -10.36 7.35
CA GLN A 434 -4.99 -9.38 7.51
C GLN A 434 -3.97 -9.79 8.58
N VAL A 435 -4.43 -10.29 9.73
CA VAL A 435 -3.57 -10.58 10.88
C VAL A 435 -2.80 -11.88 10.69
N PHE A 436 -3.46 -12.95 10.24
CA PHE A 436 -2.85 -14.29 10.22
C PHE A 436 -2.38 -14.74 8.84
N LEU A 437 -2.94 -14.17 7.77
CA LEU A 437 -2.57 -14.55 6.40
C LEU A 437 -1.78 -13.44 5.67
N GLY A 438 -1.64 -12.25 6.28
CA GLY A 438 -1.00 -11.10 5.63
C GLY A 438 -1.76 -10.60 4.40
N LEU A 439 -3.05 -10.92 4.29
CA LEU A 439 -3.88 -10.65 3.12
C LEU A 439 -4.83 -9.47 3.34
N ASN A 440 -4.92 -8.58 2.35
CA ASN A 440 -5.87 -7.48 2.35
C ASN A 440 -7.05 -7.76 1.41
N ILE A 441 -8.16 -8.23 1.99
CA ILE A 441 -9.42 -8.45 1.26
C ILE A 441 -10.43 -7.31 1.46
N LYS A 442 -10.01 -6.15 1.99
CA LYS A 442 -10.93 -5.02 2.26
C LYS A 442 -11.51 -4.45 0.96
N CYS A 443 -10.69 -4.22 -0.06
CA CYS A 443 -11.19 -3.77 -1.37
C CYS A 443 -12.15 -4.81 -1.98
N ALA A 444 -11.73 -6.08 -1.91
CA ALA A 444 -12.50 -7.24 -2.35
C ALA A 444 -13.89 -7.32 -1.71
N SER A 445 -14.15 -6.72 -0.54
CA SER A 445 -15.46 -6.79 0.10
C SER A 445 -16.58 -5.95 -0.55
N CYS A 446 -16.25 -5.04 -1.47
CA CYS A 446 -17.22 -4.24 -2.24
C CYS A 446 -17.21 -4.57 -3.73
N HIS A 447 -16.03 -4.84 -4.28
CA HIS A 447 -15.77 -5.10 -5.69
C HIS A 447 -14.49 -5.94 -5.81
N ASP A 448 -14.22 -6.56 -6.96
CA ASP A 448 -12.94 -7.24 -7.19
C ASP A 448 -11.76 -6.28 -6.95
N SER A 449 -10.72 -6.73 -6.24
CA SER A 449 -9.60 -5.86 -5.88
C SER A 449 -8.89 -5.31 -7.13
N PHE A 450 -8.45 -4.05 -7.06
CA PHE A 450 -7.65 -3.40 -8.12
C PHE A 450 -6.15 -3.39 -7.80
N ILE A 451 -5.74 -3.98 -6.68
CA ILE A 451 -4.32 -4.09 -6.26
C ILE A 451 -3.90 -5.54 -5.99
N SER A 452 -4.81 -6.50 -6.13
CA SER A 452 -4.58 -7.92 -5.87
C SER A 452 -5.60 -8.77 -6.62
N ASP A 453 -5.40 -10.09 -6.61
CA ASP A 453 -6.28 -11.03 -7.33
C ASP A 453 -7.55 -11.42 -6.59
N TRP A 454 -7.66 -11.02 -5.32
CA TRP A 454 -8.84 -11.29 -4.51
C TRP A 454 -10.09 -10.65 -5.10
N LYS A 455 -11.05 -11.50 -5.42
CA LYS A 455 -12.34 -11.14 -6.00
C LYS A 455 -13.38 -10.91 -4.91
N LEU A 456 -14.46 -10.26 -5.30
CA LEU A 456 -15.65 -10.11 -4.48
C LEU A 456 -16.17 -11.45 -3.96
N ASP A 457 -16.16 -12.46 -4.82
CA ASP A 457 -16.59 -13.81 -4.47
C ASP A 457 -15.71 -14.43 -3.38
N ASP A 458 -14.39 -14.22 -3.44
CA ASP A 458 -13.42 -14.75 -2.48
C ASP A 458 -13.63 -14.16 -1.08
N ALA A 459 -13.78 -12.83 -1.02
CA ALA A 459 -14.04 -12.14 0.24
C ALA A 459 -15.36 -12.57 0.88
N TYR A 460 -16.42 -12.71 0.07
CA TYR A 460 -17.72 -13.16 0.55
C TYR A 460 -17.70 -14.62 0.98
N ALA A 461 -17.05 -15.49 0.23
CA ALA A 461 -17.02 -16.91 0.56
C ALA A 461 -16.17 -17.19 1.82
N PHE A 462 -15.12 -16.42 2.04
CA PHE A 462 -14.36 -16.46 3.30
C PHE A 462 -15.16 -15.86 4.47
N ALA A 463 -15.86 -14.73 4.26
CA ALA A 463 -16.77 -14.15 5.26
C ALA A 463 -17.90 -15.10 5.67
N ASN A 464 -18.37 -15.94 4.75
CA ASN A 464 -19.46 -16.88 4.98
C ASN A 464 -19.10 -17.99 5.99
N ILE A 465 -17.80 -18.24 6.26
CA ILE A 465 -17.35 -19.13 7.33
C ILE A 465 -17.82 -18.62 8.70
N PHE A 466 -17.82 -17.29 8.89
CA PHE A 466 -18.18 -16.60 10.13
C PHE A 466 -19.69 -16.32 10.26
N ALA A 467 -20.50 -16.66 9.26
CA ALA A 467 -21.89 -16.23 9.15
C ALA A 467 -22.89 -17.30 9.60
N ASP A 468 -23.84 -16.96 10.47
CA ASP A 468 -24.90 -17.90 10.87
C ASP A 468 -25.89 -18.21 9.74
N THR A 469 -25.95 -17.36 8.72
CA THR A 469 -26.78 -17.55 7.53
C THR A 469 -25.97 -17.27 6.28
N THR A 470 -26.29 -17.96 5.19
CA THR A 470 -25.60 -17.80 3.91
C THR A 470 -25.70 -16.36 3.40
N LEU A 471 -24.55 -15.72 3.28
CA LEU A 471 -24.45 -14.34 2.81
C LEU A 471 -24.91 -14.24 1.34
N GLU A 472 -25.62 -13.17 1.02
CA GLU A 472 -25.82 -12.74 -0.36
C GLU A 472 -24.65 -11.84 -0.77
N ILE A 473 -24.10 -12.07 -1.96
CA ILE A 473 -23.03 -11.24 -2.52
C ILE A 473 -23.63 -9.89 -2.90
N ASN A 474 -23.11 -8.82 -2.32
CA ASN A 474 -23.46 -7.45 -2.68
C ASN A 474 -22.27 -6.76 -3.35
N ARG A 475 -22.53 -5.99 -4.41
CA ARG A 475 -21.54 -5.06 -4.96
C ARG A 475 -21.76 -3.70 -4.31
N CYS A 476 -20.87 -3.32 -3.40
CA CYS A 476 -21.12 -2.28 -2.40
C CYS A 476 -22.40 -2.60 -1.61
N ASP A 477 -23.49 -1.88 -1.84
CA ASP A 477 -24.81 -2.15 -1.22
C ASP A 477 -25.83 -2.80 -2.13
N LYS A 478 -25.49 -3.02 -3.41
CA LYS A 478 -26.44 -3.58 -4.35
C LYS A 478 -26.41 -5.12 -4.29
N PRO A 479 -27.51 -5.78 -3.90
CA PRO A 479 -27.59 -7.24 -3.93
C PRO A 479 -27.43 -7.74 -5.37
N THR A 480 -26.73 -8.86 -5.53
CA THR A 480 -26.54 -9.50 -6.84
C THR A 480 -27.51 -10.65 -7.11
N GLY A 481 -28.31 -11.07 -6.12
CA GLY A 481 -29.16 -12.26 -6.19
C GLY A 481 -28.40 -13.58 -6.02
N ARG A 482 -27.06 -13.55 -5.96
CA ARG A 482 -26.22 -14.74 -5.81
C ARG A 482 -25.82 -14.94 -4.35
N LYS A 483 -25.98 -16.17 -3.86
CA LYS A 483 -25.50 -16.57 -2.55
C LYS A 483 -24.01 -16.89 -2.60
N ALA A 484 -23.28 -16.51 -1.57
CA ALA A 484 -21.86 -16.80 -1.42
C ALA A 484 -21.64 -18.28 -1.12
N GLY A 485 -20.58 -18.86 -1.68
CA GLY A 485 -20.08 -20.17 -1.25
C GLY A 485 -19.42 -20.11 0.13
N ILE A 486 -18.79 -21.20 0.55
CA ILE A 486 -17.92 -21.25 1.74
C ILE A 486 -16.59 -21.82 1.29
N ARG A 487 -15.51 -21.07 1.50
CA ARG A 487 -14.15 -21.51 1.18
C ARG A 487 -13.11 -20.68 1.90
N ILE A 488 -11.96 -21.28 2.17
CA ILE A 488 -10.77 -20.57 2.62
C ILE A 488 -10.10 -19.82 1.46
N LEU A 489 -9.27 -18.83 1.79
CA LEU A 489 -8.60 -18.01 0.78
C LEU A 489 -7.57 -18.82 -0.01
N TYR A 490 -6.76 -19.65 0.68
CA TYR A 490 -5.82 -20.60 0.07
C TYR A 490 -6.40 -22.01 0.13
N GLN A 491 -7.00 -22.49 -0.96
CA GLN A 491 -7.71 -23.78 -1.00
C GLN A 491 -6.76 -24.96 -0.80
N GLU A 492 -5.47 -24.77 -1.02
CA GLU A 492 -4.41 -25.75 -0.79
C GLU A 492 -4.28 -26.12 0.70
N LEU A 493 -4.77 -25.27 1.60
CA LEU A 493 -4.81 -25.55 3.04
C LEU A 493 -5.96 -26.47 3.44
N GLY A 494 -6.93 -26.74 2.56
CA GLY A 494 -8.06 -27.62 2.81
C GLY A 494 -9.42 -27.03 2.45
N GLU A 495 -10.48 -27.71 2.90
CA GLU A 495 -11.87 -27.32 2.67
C GLU A 495 -12.62 -27.16 4.00
N ILE A 496 -13.70 -26.38 3.98
CA ILE A 496 -14.60 -26.17 5.12
C ILE A 496 -15.95 -26.78 4.76
N ASP A 497 -16.53 -27.56 5.66
CA ASP A 497 -17.85 -28.13 5.47
C ASP A 497 -18.91 -27.02 5.39
N SER A 498 -19.46 -26.84 4.19
CA SER A 498 -20.48 -25.82 3.93
C SER A 498 -21.81 -26.07 4.64
N GLY A 499 -22.10 -27.32 5.04
CA GLY A 499 -23.30 -27.71 5.78
C GLY A 499 -23.18 -27.58 7.30
N ALA A 500 -21.96 -27.40 7.82
CA ALA A 500 -21.72 -27.29 9.25
C ALA A 500 -22.21 -25.96 9.84
N VAL A 501 -22.58 -25.97 11.12
CA VAL A 501 -22.91 -24.76 11.88
C VAL A 501 -21.67 -23.88 12.06
N THR A 502 -21.85 -22.58 12.30
CA THR A 502 -20.75 -21.60 12.39
C THR A 502 -19.65 -22.04 13.35
N GLU A 503 -20.00 -22.56 14.53
CA GLU A 503 -19.01 -23.00 15.52
C GLU A 503 -18.08 -24.10 14.98
N GLU A 504 -18.62 -25.06 14.23
CA GLU A 504 -17.85 -26.16 13.67
C GLU A 504 -16.99 -25.70 12.50
N ARG A 505 -17.50 -24.78 11.67
CA ARG A 505 -16.70 -24.16 10.60
C ARG A 505 -15.52 -23.36 11.15
N LEU A 506 -15.70 -22.66 12.27
CA LEU A 506 -14.60 -21.95 12.94
C LEU A 506 -13.55 -22.92 13.50
N LYS A 507 -13.95 -24.09 14.01
CA LYS A 507 -13.01 -25.14 14.44
C LYS A 507 -12.23 -25.75 13.29
N GLN A 508 -12.83 -25.85 12.10
CA GLN A 508 -12.13 -26.33 10.89
C GLN A 508 -11.16 -25.29 10.32
N LEU A 509 -11.50 -24.00 10.43
CA LEU A 509 -10.63 -22.91 10.01
C LEU A 509 -9.41 -22.73 10.93
N ALA A 510 -9.59 -23.01 12.22
CA ALA A 510 -8.61 -22.82 13.30
C ALA A 510 -7.62 -23.99 13.42
#